data_AF-A0A1H3XEL4-F1
#
_entry.id   AF-A0A1H3XEL4-F1
#
_cell.length_a   1.000
_cell.length_b   1.000
_cell.length_c   1.000
_cell.angle_alpha   90.00
_cell.angle_beta   90.00
_cell.angle_gamma   90.00
#
_symmetry.space_group_name_H-M   'P 1'
#
loop_
_entity.id
_entity.type
_entity.pdbx_description
1 polymer ?
#
loop_
_entity_poly.entity_id
_entity_poly.type
_entity_poly.pdbx_seq_one_letter_code
_entity_poly.pdbx_strand_id
1 'polypeptide(L)'
;MNVKEIEISTDRLKADVETLNGNITQLETQMRNMFNSMRDLDRTWEGPAHSQFDAQFSQDLESFEEMIGTLNELNNALKHAADEYDKCESKVYSLVMSI
;
A
#
# COMPACT_ATOMS: atom_id res chain seq x y z
N MET A 1 32.35 3.70 -4.41
CA MET A 1 30.92 3.33 -4.32
C MET A 1 30.62 2.52 -5.57
N ASN A 2 30.28 1.24 -5.44
CA ASN A 2 30.21 0.30 -6.57
C ASN A 2 28.78 0.27 -7.15
N VAL A 3 28.65 0.39 -8.48
CA VAL A 3 27.39 0.28 -9.25
C VAL A 3 26.57 -0.95 -8.82
N LYS A 4 27.24 -2.09 -8.64
CA LYS A 4 26.64 -3.35 -8.20
C LYS A 4 25.93 -3.29 -6.83
N GLU A 5 26.35 -2.40 -5.93
CA GLU A 5 25.76 -2.25 -4.60
C GLU A 5 24.48 -1.38 -4.66
N ILE A 6 24.43 -0.43 -5.60
CA ILE A 6 23.28 0.43 -5.86
C ILE A 6 22.18 -0.37 -6.58
N GLU A 7 22.55 -1.12 -7.62
CA GLU A 7 21.64 -2.04 -8.35
C GLU A 7 20.93 -3.02 -7.40
N ILE A 8 21.68 -3.69 -6.51
CA ILE A 8 21.12 -4.60 -5.48
C ILE A 8 20.18 -3.86 -4.51
N SER A 9 20.46 -2.59 -4.22
CA SER A 9 19.64 -1.79 -3.31
C SER A 9 18.33 -1.36 -3.97
N THR A 10 18.35 -1.04 -5.26
CA THR A 10 17.15 -0.67 -6.03
C THR A 10 16.24 -1.87 -6.27
N ASP A 11 16.80 -3.06 -6.54
CA ASP A 11 16.01 -4.30 -6.68
C ASP A 11 15.30 -4.69 -5.38
N ARG A 12 15.97 -4.52 -4.23
CA ARG A 12 15.34 -4.72 -2.91
C ARG A 12 14.21 -3.74 -2.68
N LEU A 13 14.41 -2.47 -3.01
CA LEU A 13 13.37 -1.44 -2.88
C LEU A 13 12.13 -1.77 -3.74
N LYS A 14 12.32 -2.28 -4.96
CA LYS A 14 11.21 -2.74 -5.82
C LYS A 14 10.49 -3.94 -5.23
N ALA A 15 11.23 -4.92 -4.69
CA ALA A 15 10.62 -6.08 -4.03
C ALA A 15 9.81 -5.69 -2.78
N ASP A 16 10.30 -4.70 -2.02
CA ASP A 16 9.59 -4.15 -0.86
C ASP A 16 8.29 -3.44 -1.28
N VAL A 17 8.33 -2.66 -2.38
CA VAL A 17 7.14 -2.01 -2.99
C VAL A 17 6.10 -3.05 -3.43
N GLU A 18 6.53 -4.14 -4.07
CA GLU A 18 5.62 -5.22 -4.47
C GLU A 18 4.98 -5.92 -3.26
N THR A 19 5.78 -6.18 -2.22
CA THR A 19 5.31 -6.78 -0.97
C THR A 19 4.30 -5.87 -0.27
N LEU A 20 4.60 -4.57 -0.18
CA LEU A 20 3.71 -3.58 0.42
C LEU A 20 2.38 -3.50 -0.36
N ASN A 21 2.43 -3.50 -1.69
CA ASN A 21 1.24 -3.49 -2.54
C ASN A 21 0.37 -4.75 -2.32
N GLY A 22 1.00 -5.92 -2.20
CA GLY A 22 0.32 -7.17 -1.88
C GLY A 22 -0.40 -7.11 -0.53
N ASN A 23 0.27 -6.55 0.48
CA ASN A 23 -0.31 -6.38 1.82
C ASN A 23 -1.49 -5.40 1.82
N ILE A 24 -1.39 -4.27 1.10
CA ILE A 24 -2.49 -3.31 0.93
C ILE A 24 -3.70 -3.99 0.30
N THR A 25 -3.50 -4.75 -0.77
CA THR A 25 -4.58 -5.48 -1.47
C THR A 25 -5.26 -6.50 -0.55
N GLN A 26 -4.48 -7.19 0.29
CA GLN A 26 -5.02 -8.12 1.28
C GLN A 26 -5.83 -7.41 2.37
N LEU A 27 -5.36 -6.27 2.86
CA LEU A 27 -6.08 -5.45 3.85
C LEU A 27 -7.42 -4.96 3.29
N GLU A 28 -7.44 -4.44 2.08
CA GLU A 28 -8.67 -4.02 1.39
C GLU A 28 -9.69 -5.16 1.27
N THR A 29 -9.20 -6.35 0.92
CA THR A 29 -10.05 -7.55 0.78
C THR A 29 -10.63 -7.98 2.13
N GLN A 30 -9.81 -8.02 3.18
CA GLN A 30 -10.25 -8.37 4.53
C GLN A 30 -11.29 -7.36 5.07
N MET A 31 -11.06 -6.07 4.84
CA MET A 31 -12.00 -5.01 5.21
C MET A 31 -13.36 -5.17 4.53
N ARG A 32 -13.38 -5.42 3.22
CA ARG A 32 -14.64 -5.67 2.49
C ARG A 32 -15.38 -6.90 3.02
N ASN A 33 -14.64 -7.96 3.35
CA ASN A 33 -15.24 -9.17 3.92
C ASN A 33 -15.84 -8.90 5.31
N MET A 34 -15.15 -8.12 6.15
CA MET A 34 -15.67 -7.69 7.44
C MET A 34 -16.94 -6.85 7.28
N PHE A 35 -16.95 -5.89 6.36
CA PHE A 35 -18.13 -5.06 6.06
C PHE A 35 -19.33 -5.90 5.61
N ASN A 36 -19.12 -6.83 4.68
CA ASN A 36 -20.18 -7.72 4.21
C ASN A 36 -20.72 -8.60 5.34
N SER A 37 -19.84 -9.15 6.17
CA SER A 37 -20.23 -9.96 7.32
C SER A 37 -21.03 -9.15 8.34
N MET A 38 -20.64 -7.90 8.56
CA MET A 38 -21.35 -6.99 9.45
C MET A 38 -22.75 -6.67 8.90
N ARG A 39 -22.87 -6.35 7.62
CA ARG A 39 -24.16 -6.10 6.96
C ARG A 39 -25.10 -7.31 6.98
N ASP A 40 -24.55 -8.53 6.93
CA ASP A 40 -25.35 -9.74 7.05
C ASP A 40 -25.83 -9.98 8.49
N LEU A 41 -24.99 -9.65 9.48
CA LEU A 41 -25.38 -9.67 10.90
C LEU A 41 -26.44 -8.59 11.19
N ASP A 42 -26.32 -7.42 10.56
CA ASP A 42 -27.22 -6.27 10.63
C ASP A 42 -28.68 -6.63 10.37
N ARG A 43 -28.90 -7.46 9.34
CA ARG A 43 -30.23 -7.95 8.95
C ARG A 43 -30.88 -8.85 10.00
N THR A 44 -30.11 -9.36 10.96
CA THR A 44 -30.59 -10.31 11.97
C THR A 44 -30.69 -9.71 13.37
N TRP A 45 -30.16 -8.50 13.58
CA TRP A 45 -30.07 -7.87 14.89
C TRP A 45 -30.57 -6.42 14.82
N GLU A 46 -31.87 -6.20 15.04
CA GLU A 46 -32.43 -4.85 15.22
C GLU A 46 -32.53 -4.49 16.72
N GLY A 47 -31.98 -3.33 17.13
CA GLY A 47 -32.09 -2.81 18.51
C GLY A 47 -31.22 -1.57 18.79
N PRO A 48 -31.35 -0.92 19.97
CA PRO A 48 -30.58 0.30 20.29
C PRO A 48 -29.06 0.08 20.45
N ALA A 49 -28.61 -1.17 20.64
CA ALA A 49 -27.18 -1.51 20.60
C ALA A 49 -26.62 -1.57 19.17
N HIS A 50 -27.49 -1.82 18.18
CA HIS A 50 -27.14 -1.93 16.77
C HIS A 50 -26.76 -0.56 16.19
N SER A 51 -27.53 0.49 16.48
CA SER A 51 -27.23 1.84 15.97
C SER A 51 -25.92 2.44 16.49
N GLN A 52 -25.51 2.10 17.71
CA GLN A 52 -24.20 2.51 18.25
C GLN A 52 -23.06 1.75 17.58
N PHE A 53 -23.26 0.46 17.32
CA PHE A 53 -22.27 -0.36 16.65
C PHE A 53 -22.07 0.08 15.19
N ASP A 54 -23.14 0.39 14.46
CA ASP A 54 -23.08 0.90 13.07
C ASP A 54 -22.32 2.23 12.97
N ALA A 55 -22.58 3.14 13.92
CA ALA A 55 -21.89 4.42 13.96
C ALA A 55 -20.38 4.24 14.20
N GLN A 56 -20.00 3.36 15.14
CA GLN A 56 -18.58 3.06 15.39
C GLN A 56 -17.95 2.35 14.19
N PHE A 57 -18.63 1.38 13.61
CA PHE A 57 -18.13 0.61 12.48
C PHE A 57 -17.93 1.47 11.23
N SER A 58 -18.78 2.48 11.03
CA SER A 58 -18.61 3.46 9.95
C SER A 58 -17.37 4.33 10.16
N GLN A 59 -17.09 4.77 11.40
CA GLN A 59 -15.87 5.53 11.72
C GLN A 59 -14.61 4.67 11.57
N ASP A 60 -14.69 3.40 11.97
CA ASP A 60 -13.59 2.46 11.80
C ASP A 60 -13.30 2.27 10.31
N LEU A 61 -14.34 2.16 9.47
CA LEU A 61 -14.19 2.03 8.02
C LEU A 61 -13.51 3.25 7.39
N GLU A 62 -13.93 4.46 7.77
CA GLU A 62 -13.31 5.72 7.32
C GLU A 62 -11.82 5.77 7.72
N SER A 63 -11.50 5.43 8.97
CA SER A 63 -10.13 5.37 9.47
C SER A 63 -9.27 4.35 8.70
N PHE A 64 -9.85 3.21 8.34
CA PHE A 64 -9.18 2.19 7.53
C PHE A 64 -8.93 2.65 6.09
N GLU A 65 -9.89 3.36 5.48
CA GLU A 65 -9.73 3.95 4.15
C GLU A 65 -8.61 5.00 4.14
N GLU A 66 -8.53 5.86 5.16
CA GLU A 66 -7.44 6.82 5.33
C GLU A 66 -6.07 6.14 5.48
N MET A 67 -6.01 5.06 6.27
CA MET A 67 -4.79 4.27 6.44
C MET A 67 -4.34 3.64 5.11
N ILE A 68 -5.27 3.05 4.35
CA ILE A 68 -4.98 2.49 3.03
C ILE A 68 -4.50 3.58 2.07
N GLY A 69 -5.11 4.76 2.10
CA GLY A 69 -4.67 5.93 1.33
C GLY A 69 -3.22 6.29 1.63
N THR A 70 -2.88 6.41 2.92
CA THR A 70 -1.53 6.74 3.39
C THR A 70 -0.51 5.67 2.95
N LEU A 71 -0.86 4.38 3.05
CA LEU A 71 0.01 3.29 2.61
C LEU A 71 0.23 3.30 1.09
N ASN A 72 -0.80 3.63 0.31
CA ASN A 72 -0.68 3.77 -1.14
C ASN A 72 0.21 4.96 -1.53
N GLU A 73 0.10 6.09 -0.83
CA GLU A 73 0.99 7.24 -1.03
C GLU A 73 2.45 6.88 -0.75
N LEU A 74 2.71 6.20 0.37
CA LEU A 74 4.04 5.70 0.70
C LEU A 74 4.57 4.75 -0.38
N ASN A 75 3.73 3.82 -0.85
CA ASN A 75 4.12 2.87 -1.89
C ASN A 75 4.51 3.58 -3.19
N ASN A 76 3.73 4.59 -3.58
CA ASN A 76 4.01 5.40 -4.77
C ASN A 76 5.30 6.21 -4.63
N ALA A 77 5.57 6.77 -3.44
CA ALA A 77 6.81 7.49 -3.18
C ALA A 77 8.04 6.56 -3.27
N LEU A 78 7.96 5.35 -2.70
CA LEU A 78 9.03 4.35 -2.77
C LEU A 78 9.27 3.87 -4.20
N LYS A 79 8.20 3.63 -4.97
CA LYS A 79 8.29 3.29 -6.38
C LYS A 79 8.95 4.39 -7.21
N HIS A 80 8.54 5.64 -6.98
CA HIS A 80 9.15 6.79 -7.65
C HIS A 80 10.63 6.93 -7.33
N ALA A 81 11.02 6.73 -6.07
CA ALA A 81 12.42 6.73 -5.67
C ALA A 81 13.22 5.64 -6.40
N ALA A 82 12.69 4.42 -6.46
CA ALA A 82 13.33 3.32 -7.20
C ALA A 82 13.53 3.66 -8.69
N ASP A 83 12.50 4.20 -9.34
CA ASP A 83 12.55 4.59 -10.76
C ASP A 83 13.57 5.70 -11.03
N GLU A 84 13.71 6.67 -10.12
CA GLU A 84 14.69 7.76 -10.26
C GLU A 84 16.14 7.26 -10.07
N TYR A 85 16.38 6.28 -9.19
CA TYR A 85 17.69 5.65 -9.06
C TYR A 85 18.09 4.90 -10.34
N ASP A 86 17.19 4.09 -10.92
CA ASP A 86 17.41 3.39 -12.19
C ASP A 86 17.76 4.35 -13.34
N LYS A 87 17.02 5.46 -13.45
CA LYS A 87 17.26 6.48 -14.48
C LYS A 87 18.62 7.16 -14.32
N CYS A 88 18.99 7.47 -13.08
CA CYS A 88 20.29 8.08 -12.79
C CYS A 88 21.42 7.13 -13.19
N GLU A 89 21.31 5.85 -12.83
CA GLU A 89 22.29 4.83 -13.15
C GLU A 89 22.42 4.61 -14.67
N SER A 90 21.31 4.56 -15.39
CA SER A 90 21.29 4.47 -16.86
C SER A 90 21.95 5.68 -17.54
N LYS A 91 21.75 6.90 -17.00
CA LYS A 91 22.40 8.12 -17.49
C LYS A 91 23.91 8.11 -17.23
N VAL A 92 24.34 7.68 -16.04
CA VAL A 92 25.78 7.56 -15.73
C VAL A 92 26.43 6.49 -16.60
N TYR A 93 25.79 5.33 -16.76
CA TYR A 93 26.30 4.25 -17.61
C TYR A 93 26.45 4.69 -19.06
N SER A 94 25.45 5.37 -19.62
CA SER A 94 25.51 5.91 -20.99
C SER A 94 26.59 6.99 -21.15
N LEU A 95 26.78 7.88 -20.16
CA LEU A 95 27.87 8.86 -20.17
C LEU A 95 29.25 8.18 -20.13
N VAL A 96 29.44 7.14 -19.31
CA VAL A 96 30.70 6.38 -19.23
C VAL A 96 30.96 5.59 -20.52
N MET A 97 29.93 5.02 -21.14
CA MET A 97 30.04 4.31 -22.42
C MET A 97 30.20 5.23 -23.64
N SER A 98 29.95 6.54 -23.48
CA SER A 98 30.10 7.54 -24.55
C SER A 98 31.45 8.25 -24.55
N ILE A 99 32.38 7.85 -23.67
CA ILE A 99 33.76 8.34 -23.55
C ILE A 99 34.70 7.20 -23.96
#